data_AF-A0A1Q6XBL2-F1
#
_entry.id   AF-A0A1Q6XBL2-F1
#
_cell.length_a   1.000
_cell.length_b   1.000
_cell.length_c   1.000
_cell.angle_alpha   90.00
_cell.angle_beta   90.00
_cell.angle_gamma   90.00
#
_symmetry.space_group_name_H-M   'P 1'
#
loop_
_entity.id
_entity.type
_entity.pdbx_description
1 polymer ?
#
loop_
_entity_poly.entity_id
_entity_poly.type
_entity_poly.pdbx_seq_one_letter_code
_entity_poly.pdbx_strand_id
1 'polypeptide(L)'
;MKRASVDKVGSFRHPLGAGRDRPRKSLDRDAIAFQRWRRIMFGGNSLGTNAMTRGQEARLLDEWRIRLIDGDTFAYGADRIRIRGIDTPEVSESGGFEASQRLDLLLREGPVMVIPQALDVYGRVVADVYVNNQNVAEVMKTEGYAKTQ
;
A
#
# COMPACT_ATOMS: atom_id res chain seq x y z
N MET A 1 16.68 53.96 40.51
CA MET A 1 17.74 53.04 40.04
C MET A 1 17.95 51.92 41.05
N LYS A 2 17.64 50.68 40.66
CA LYS A 2 18.43 49.44 40.84
C LYS A 2 17.48 48.24 40.71
N ARG A 3 17.65 47.51 39.61
CA ARG A 3 17.01 46.23 39.28
C ARG A 3 17.84 45.10 39.92
N ALA A 4 17.15 44.11 40.49
CA ALA A 4 17.60 42.74 40.76
C ALA A 4 16.32 41.97 41.16
N SER A 5 16.10 40.69 40.90
CA SER A 5 16.90 39.62 40.32
C SER A 5 15.92 38.62 39.68
N VAL A 6 16.39 37.95 38.64
CA VAL A 6 15.68 36.92 37.88
C VAL A 6 15.71 35.61 38.65
N ASP A 7 14.54 35.03 38.92
CA ASP A 7 14.43 33.65 39.41
C ASP A 7 14.00 32.71 38.28
N LYS A 8 14.87 31.71 38.07
CA LYS A 8 14.84 30.65 37.06
C LYS A 8 13.71 29.66 37.35
N VAL A 9 12.83 29.41 36.38
CA VAL A 9 11.82 28.35 36.46
C VAL A 9 12.20 27.19 35.53
N GLY A 10 12.47 26.03 36.14
CA GLY A 10 12.18 24.67 35.67
C GLY A 10 12.62 24.25 34.26
N SER A 11 13.78 23.58 34.18
CA SER A 11 14.13 22.71 33.05
C SER A 11 13.37 21.37 33.19
N PHE A 12 12.37 21.15 32.34
CA PHE A 12 11.76 19.82 32.15
C PHE A 12 12.41 19.15 30.94
N ARG A 13 13.26 18.16 31.21
CA ARG A 13 13.80 17.22 30.23
C ARG A 13 12.71 16.24 29.81
N HIS A 14 12.41 16.19 28.51
CA HIS A 14 11.68 15.08 27.91
C HIS A 14 12.62 13.87 27.81
N PRO A 15 12.22 12.66 28.27
CA PRO A 15 12.97 11.46 27.99
C PRO A 15 12.77 11.01 26.54
N LEU A 16 13.88 10.71 25.86
CA LEU A 16 13.93 10.02 24.58
C LEU A 16 13.38 8.60 24.77
N GLY A 17 12.19 8.35 24.21
CA GLY A 17 11.51 7.06 24.25
C GLY A 17 12.02 6.10 23.18
N ALA A 18 12.74 5.07 23.64
CA ALA A 18 12.79 3.69 23.18
C ALA A 18 12.58 3.36 21.69
N GLY A 19 13.65 2.84 21.07
CA GLY A 19 13.58 2.11 19.81
C GLY A 19 12.60 0.94 19.90
N ARG A 20 11.63 0.91 18.98
CA ARG A 20 10.78 -0.25 18.76
C ARG A 20 11.49 -1.22 17.83
N ASP A 21 12.30 -2.11 18.41
CA ASP A 21 12.67 -3.35 17.76
C ASP A 21 11.40 -4.16 17.52
N ARG A 22 10.93 -4.21 16.26
CA ARG A 22 9.86 -5.13 15.87
C ARG A 22 10.48 -6.49 15.54
N PRO A 23 9.99 -7.59 16.12
CA PRO A 23 10.40 -8.91 15.69
C PRO A 23 9.94 -9.16 14.25
N ARG A 24 10.89 -9.47 13.36
CA ARG A 24 10.60 -10.05 12.03
C ARG A 24 9.90 -11.39 12.25
N LYS A 25 8.59 -11.45 12.04
CA LYS A 25 7.88 -12.74 11.97
C LYS A 25 8.40 -13.49 10.74
N SER A 26 8.77 -14.75 10.96
CA SER A 26 9.28 -15.70 9.98
C SER A 26 8.29 -15.87 8.81
N LEU A 27 8.69 -15.43 7.62
CA LEU A 27 7.91 -15.38 6.38
C LEU A 27 7.92 -16.71 5.58
N ASP A 28 8.16 -17.86 6.21
CA ASP A 28 8.43 -19.10 5.44
C ASP A 28 7.21 -20.00 5.20
N ARG A 29 6.11 -19.84 5.94
CA ARG A 29 4.96 -20.78 5.83
C ARG A 29 3.95 -20.42 4.73
N ASP A 30 3.83 -19.15 4.35
CA ASP A 30 2.82 -18.68 3.39
C ASP A 30 3.32 -18.66 1.93
N ALA A 31 4.64 -18.68 1.72
CA ALA A 31 5.26 -18.65 0.40
C ALA A 31 4.98 -19.90 -0.46
N ILE A 32 4.70 -21.06 0.17
CA ILE A 32 4.50 -22.35 -0.53
C ILE A 32 3.10 -22.45 -1.15
N ALA A 33 2.07 -21.95 -0.46
CA ALA A 33 0.72 -21.88 -1.02
C ALA A 33 0.70 -20.98 -2.28
N PHE A 34 1.47 -19.90 -2.25
CA PHE A 34 1.57 -18.92 -3.32
C PHE A 34 2.24 -19.47 -4.60
N GLN A 35 3.34 -20.23 -4.50
CA GLN A 35 3.96 -20.87 -5.67
C GLN A 35 3.03 -21.87 -6.37
N ARG A 36 2.19 -22.57 -5.60
CA ARG A 36 1.23 -23.54 -6.14
C ARG A 36 0.10 -22.85 -6.91
N TRP A 37 -0.35 -21.68 -6.46
CA TRP A 37 -1.34 -20.84 -7.17
C TRP A 37 -0.78 -20.16 -8.41
N ARG A 38 0.49 -19.73 -8.42
CA ARG A 38 1.16 -19.22 -9.64
C ARG A 38 1.03 -20.20 -10.81
N ARG A 39 1.11 -21.51 -10.54
CA ARG A 39 1.00 -22.56 -11.56
C ARG A 39 -0.44 -22.81 -12.03
N ILE A 40 -1.43 -22.53 -11.19
CA ILE A 40 -2.86 -22.68 -11.52
C ILE A 40 -3.38 -21.48 -12.30
N MET A 41 -2.92 -20.27 -11.99
CA MET A 41 -3.38 -19.02 -12.63
C MET A 41 -2.59 -18.63 -13.89
N PHE A 42 -1.32 -19.04 -14.05
CA PHE A 42 -0.42 -18.57 -15.13
C PHE A 42 0.29 -19.69 -15.90
N GLY A 43 -0.35 -20.85 -16.08
CA GLY A 43 0.21 -21.94 -16.87
C GLY A 43 0.26 -21.64 -18.39
N GLY A 44 1.36 -21.07 -18.88
CA GLY A 44 1.59 -20.89 -20.33
C GLY A 44 3.05 -20.58 -20.67
N ASN A 45 3.61 -21.33 -21.63
CA ASN A 45 5.00 -21.27 -22.10
C ASN A 45 5.48 -19.88 -22.52
N SER A 46 6.68 -19.53 -22.07
CA SER A 46 7.48 -18.40 -22.52
C SER A 46 8.10 -18.65 -23.90
N LEU A 47 7.73 -17.87 -24.93
CA LEU A 47 8.53 -17.65 -26.14
C LEU A 47 8.27 -16.23 -26.69
N GLY A 48 9.34 -15.50 -27.01
CA GLY A 48 9.30 -14.37 -27.95
C GLY A 48 9.43 -12.95 -27.38
N THR A 49 10.46 -12.25 -27.83
CA THR A 49 10.83 -10.85 -27.56
C THR A 49 9.76 -9.83 -27.96
N ASN A 50 9.43 -8.86 -27.08
CA ASN A 50 9.13 -7.47 -27.45
C ASN A 50 8.99 -6.56 -26.21
N ALA A 51 9.50 -5.33 -26.30
CA ALA A 51 9.53 -4.35 -25.21
C ALA A 51 8.15 -3.80 -24.75
N MET A 52 7.04 -4.41 -25.19
CA MET A 52 5.66 -4.07 -24.79
C MET A 52 5.08 -4.99 -23.70
N THR A 53 5.73 -6.11 -23.37
CA THR A 53 5.17 -7.13 -22.45
C THR A 53 5.45 -6.86 -20.96
N ARG A 54 6.25 -5.84 -20.63
CA ARG A 54 6.68 -5.54 -19.25
C ARG A 54 5.52 -5.05 -18.35
N GLY A 55 4.40 -4.66 -18.96
CA GLY A 55 3.26 -4.04 -18.29
C GLY A 55 2.14 -4.98 -17.82
N GLN A 56 2.14 -6.26 -18.18
CA GLN A 56 0.99 -7.16 -17.92
C GLN A 56 1.30 -8.37 -17.03
N GLU A 57 2.55 -8.59 -16.64
CA GLU A 57 2.87 -9.68 -15.72
C GLU A 57 2.46 -9.32 -14.29
N ALA A 58 1.93 -10.32 -13.57
CA ALA A 58 1.65 -10.18 -12.15
C ALA A 58 2.93 -9.91 -11.37
N ARG A 59 2.89 -8.92 -10.47
CA ARG A 59 4.04 -8.46 -9.68
C ARG A 59 3.75 -8.70 -8.20
N LEU A 60 4.73 -9.23 -7.49
CA LEU A 60 4.76 -9.16 -6.03
C LEU A 60 5.55 -7.93 -5.62
N LEU A 61 4.93 -7.10 -4.79
CA LEU A 61 5.52 -5.89 -4.25
C LEU A 61 5.82 -6.09 -2.77
N ASP A 62 6.98 -5.58 -2.34
CA ASP A 62 7.29 -5.47 -0.92
C ASP A 62 6.51 -4.30 -0.31
N GLU A 63 5.75 -4.56 0.74
CA GLU A 63 4.83 -3.61 1.37
C GLU A 63 5.55 -2.36 1.93
N TRP A 64 6.79 -2.50 2.40
CA TRP A 64 7.56 -1.41 2.98
C TRP A 64 8.06 -0.38 1.95
N ARG A 65 7.98 -0.70 0.66
CA ARG A 65 8.34 0.22 -0.45
C ARG A 65 7.13 0.96 -1.01
N ILE A 66 5.93 0.58 -0.59
CA ILE A 66 4.69 1.19 -1.03
C ILE A 66 4.54 2.55 -0.36
N ARG A 67 4.18 3.56 -1.16
CA ARG A 67 3.79 4.88 -0.68
C ARG A 67 2.35 5.14 -1.05
N LEU A 68 1.51 5.42 -0.06
CA LEU A 68 0.11 5.75 -0.29
C LEU A 68 -0.01 7.14 -0.94
N ILE A 69 -0.98 7.26 -1.85
CA ILE A 69 -1.36 8.53 -2.45
C ILE A 69 -2.77 8.83 -1.94
N ASP A 70 -3.76 7.99 -2.28
CA ASP A 70 -5.17 8.12 -1.89
C ASP A 70 -5.77 6.75 -1.51
N GLY A 71 -7.06 6.69 -1.17
CA GLY A 71 -7.75 5.47 -0.74
C GLY A 71 -7.88 4.36 -1.80
N ASP A 72 -7.50 4.64 -3.05
CA ASP A 72 -7.51 3.68 -4.15
C ASP A 72 -6.25 3.72 -5.02
N THR A 73 -5.25 4.51 -4.61
CA THR A 73 -4.06 4.78 -5.42
C THR A 73 -2.80 4.77 -4.55
N PHE A 74 -1.78 4.01 -4.96
CA PHE A 74 -0.48 3.97 -4.30
C PHE A 74 0.66 3.97 -5.32
N ALA A 75 1.88 4.24 -4.85
CA ALA A 75 3.08 4.23 -5.66
C ALA A 75 4.06 3.13 -5.22
N TYR A 76 4.76 2.56 -6.20
CA TYR A 76 5.88 1.65 -6.00
C TYR A 76 7.04 2.10 -6.89
N GLY A 77 8.04 2.76 -6.28
CA GLY A 77 9.08 3.45 -7.04
C GLY A 77 8.49 4.59 -7.87
N ALA A 78 8.66 4.50 -9.20
CA ALA A 78 8.13 5.44 -10.18
C ALA A 78 6.71 5.10 -10.66
N ASP A 79 6.27 3.85 -10.47
CA ASP A 79 4.95 3.41 -10.91
C ASP A 79 3.87 3.92 -9.96
N ARG A 80 2.77 4.44 -10.52
CA ARG A 80 1.54 4.73 -9.80
C ARG A 80 0.51 3.67 -10.15
N ILE A 81 -0.12 3.08 -9.14
CA ILE A 81 -1.05 1.97 -9.28
C ILE A 81 -2.42 2.42 -8.78
N ARG A 82 -3.42 2.38 -9.65
CA ARG A 82 -4.84 2.64 -9.38
C ARG A 82 -5.53 1.29 -9.21
N ILE A 83 -6.12 1.07 -8.04
CA ILE A 83 -6.84 -0.17 -7.73
C ILE A 83 -8.14 -0.18 -8.55
N ARG A 84 -8.31 -1.21 -9.37
CA ARG A 84 -9.48 -1.36 -10.24
C ARG A 84 -10.72 -1.70 -9.40
N GLY A 85 -11.86 -1.14 -9.79
CA GLY A 85 -13.16 -1.54 -9.22
C GLY A 85 -13.49 -0.91 -7.86
N ILE A 86 -12.74 0.12 -7.45
CA ILE A 86 -13.06 0.99 -6.33
C ILE A 86 -12.76 2.45 -6.71
N ASP A 87 -13.59 3.36 -6.21
CA ASP A 87 -13.34 4.80 -6.26
C ASP A 87 -13.52 5.34 -4.85
N THR A 88 -12.45 5.92 -4.28
CA THR A 88 -12.47 6.45 -2.91
C THR A 88 -12.48 7.98 -2.93
N PRO A 89 -12.98 8.64 -1.86
CA PRO A 89 -12.74 10.06 -1.67
C PRO A 89 -11.25 10.40 -1.76
N GLU A 90 -10.94 11.50 -2.45
CA GLU A 90 -9.59 12.07 -2.46
C GLU A 90 -9.20 12.41 -1.02
N VAL A 91 -7.91 12.40 -0.66
CA VAL A 91 -7.50 12.61 0.74
C VAL A 91 -7.99 13.92 1.34
N SER A 92 -8.24 14.95 0.51
CA SER A 92 -8.80 16.23 0.93
C SER A 92 -10.33 16.25 1.11
N GLU A 93 -11.03 15.22 0.65
CA GLU A 93 -12.48 15.06 0.77
C GLU A 93 -12.85 14.37 2.10
N SER A 94 -14.10 14.55 2.53
CA SER A 94 -14.63 13.88 3.73
C SER A 94 -14.51 12.36 3.59
N GLY A 95 -13.83 11.70 4.55
CA GLY A 95 -13.60 10.25 4.54
C GLY A 95 -12.36 9.80 3.75
N GLY A 96 -11.68 10.69 3.03
CA GLY A 96 -10.52 10.33 2.20
C GLY A 96 -9.29 9.95 3.00
N PHE A 97 -9.05 10.63 4.12
CA PHE A 97 -7.95 10.30 5.03
C PHE A 97 -8.15 8.93 5.68
N GLU A 98 -9.38 8.61 6.10
CA GLU A 98 -9.75 7.32 6.66
C GLU A 98 -9.60 6.19 5.63
N ALA A 99 -10.02 6.42 4.38
CA ALA A 99 -9.84 5.46 3.29
C ALA A 99 -8.35 5.21 3.00
N SER A 100 -7.53 6.27 2.93
CA SER A 100 -6.08 6.14 2.72
C SER A 100 -5.39 5.38 3.85
N GLN A 101 -5.75 5.67 5.11
CA GLN A 101 -5.25 4.92 6.27
C GLN A 101 -5.66 3.45 6.24
N ARG A 102 -6.92 3.14 5.89
CA ARG A 102 -7.35 1.74 5.82
C ARG A 102 -6.59 0.99 4.75
N LEU A 103 -6.41 1.60 3.57
CA LEU A 103 -5.62 1.01 2.50
C LEU A 103 -4.18 0.75 2.96
N ASP A 104 -3.54 1.71 3.64
CA ASP A 104 -2.19 1.52 4.20
C ASP A 104 -2.12 0.31 5.14
N LEU A 105 -3.08 0.18 6.06
CA LEU A 105 -3.14 -0.95 6.98
C LEU A 105 -3.28 -2.28 6.21
N LEU A 106 -4.19 -2.33 5.23
CA LEU A 106 -4.45 -3.53 4.44
C LEU A 106 -3.21 -3.96 3.64
N LEU A 107 -2.53 -3.02 2.99
CA LEU A 107 -1.32 -3.29 2.21
C LEU A 107 -0.14 -3.73 3.09
N ARG A 108 -0.15 -3.44 4.39
CA ARG A 108 0.87 -3.87 5.36
C ARG A 108 0.63 -5.24 5.97
N GLU A 109 -0.50 -5.90 5.67
CA GLU A 109 -0.82 -7.23 6.21
C GLU A 109 0.02 -8.36 5.58
N GLY A 110 0.69 -8.10 4.46
CA GLY A 110 1.57 -9.07 3.80
C GLY A 110 2.02 -8.63 2.41
N PRO A 111 2.63 -9.53 1.62
CA PRO A 111 3.04 -9.24 0.25
C PRO A 111 1.86 -8.82 -0.62
N VAL A 112 2.06 -7.78 -1.43
CA VAL A 112 1.01 -7.23 -2.29
C VAL A 112 1.16 -7.78 -3.71
N MET A 113 0.15 -8.52 -4.17
CA MET A 113 0.08 -9.00 -5.55
C MET A 113 -0.68 -7.99 -6.40
N VAL A 114 -0.02 -7.49 -7.42
CA VAL A 114 -0.59 -6.56 -8.42
C VAL A 114 -0.70 -7.30 -9.74
N ILE A 115 -1.91 -7.36 -10.30
CA ILE A 115 -2.19 -7.91 -11.63
C ILE A 115 -2.60 -6.74 -12.53
N PRO A 116 -1.67 -6.18 -13.32
CA PRO A 116 -1.96 -5.07 -14.21
C PRO A 116 -3.02 -5.44 -15.25
N GLN A 117 -3.97 -4.54 -15.49
CA GLN A 117 -5.03 -4.70 -16.48
C GLN A 117 -4.90 -3.69 -17.62
N ALA A 118 -4.55 -2.43 -17.29
CA ALA A 118 -4.42 -1.36 -18.25
C ALA A 118 -3.48 -0.24 -17.77
N LEU A 119 -3.16 0.68 -18.66
CA LEU A 119 -2.63 2.01 -18.33
C LEU A 119 -3.73 3.04 -18.60
N ASP A 120 -4.00 3.93 -17.65
CA ASP A 120 -4.92 5.03 -17.88
C ASP A 120 -4.24 6.25 -18.54
N VAL A 121 -5.05 7.25 -18.91
CA VAL A 121 -4.57 8.48 -19.57
C VAL A 121 -3.63 9.33 -18.71
N TYR A 122 -3.59 9.07 -17.40
CA TYR A 122 -2.69 9.73 -16.45
C TYR A 122 -1.40 8.94 -16.23
N GLY A 123 -1.21 7.84 -16.96
CA GLY A 123 -0.04 6.97 -16.86
C GLY A 123 -0.04 6.08 -15.62
N ARG A 124 -1.18 5.91 -14.93
CA ARG A 124 -1.29 4.97 -13.82
C ARG A 124 -1.54 3.56 -14.34
N VAL A 125 -0.95 2.57 -13.69
CA VAL A 125 -1.28 1.17 -13.88
C VAL A 125 -2.61 0.90 -13.19
N VAL A 126 -3.66 0.60 -13.96
CA VAL A 126 -4.94 0.12 -13.44
C VAL A 126 -4.80 -1.39 -13.22
N ALA A 127 -4.98 -1.84 -11.99
CA ALA A 127 -4.69 -3.22 -11.61
C ALA A 127 -5.68 -3.81 -10.61
N ASP A 128 -5.84 -5.13 -10.68
CA ASP A 128 -6.41 -5.89 -9.57
C ASP A 128 -5.31 -6.12 -8.52
N VAL A 129 -5.63 -5.83 -7.26
CA VAL A 129 -4.66 -5.85 -6.16
C VAL A 129 -5.14 -6.79 -5.08
N TYR A 130 -4.25 -7.65 -4.61
CA TYR A 130 -4.53 -8.66 -3.60
C TYR A 130 -3.50 -8.64 -2.48
N VAL A 131 -3.96 -8.84 -1.25
CA VAL A 131 -3.13 -9.10 -0.06
C VAL A 131 -3.70 -10.31 0.65
N ASN A 132 -2.87 -11.28 1.02
CA ASN A 132 -3.31 -12.50 1.70
C ASN A 132 -4.51 -13.19 1.01
N ASN A 133 -4.50 -13.24 -0.32
CA ASN A 133 -5.57 -13.78 -1.17
C ASN A 133 -6.92 -13.03 -1.15
N GLN A 134 -6.99 -11.84 -0.54
CA GLN A 134 -8.19 -11.00 -0.56
C GLN A 134 -8.05 -9.89 -1.60
N ASN A 135 -9.12 -9.63 -2.37
CA ASN A 135 -9.14 -8.51 -3.29
C ASN A 135 -9.30 -7.19 -2.49
N VAL A 136 -8.33 -6.30 -2.64
CA VAL A 136 -8.27 -5.04 -1.87
C VAL A 136 -9.48 -4.15 -2.15
N ALA A 137 -9.93 -4.07 -3.41
CA ALA A 137 -11.08 -3.25 -3.78
C ALA A 137 -12.38 -3.76 -3.12
N GLU A 138 -12.56 -5.07 -3.05
CA GLU A 138 -13.74 -5.68 -2.42
C GLU A 138 -13.75 -5.41 -0.92
N VAL A 139 -12.63 -5.63 -0.21
CA VAL A 139 -12.52 -5.36 1.23
C VAL A 139 -12.85 -3.89 1.53
N MET A 140 -12.20 -2.97 0.82
CA MET A 140 -12.42 -1.53 1.02
C MET A 140 -13.87 -1.10 0.75
N LYS A 141 -14.54 -1.68 -0.25
CA LYS A 141 -15.96 -1.43 -0.53
C LYS A 141 -16.86 -1.97 0.57
N THR A 142 -16.65 -3.21 1.00
CA THR A 142 -17.45 -3.85 2.05
C THR A 142 -17.34 -3.10 3.38
N GLU A 143 -16.20 -2.49 3.66
CA GLU A 143 -15.98 -1.68 4.85
C GLU A 143 -16.44 -0.21 4.70
N GLY A 144 -16.93 0.20 3.53
CA GLY A 144 -17.57 1.51 3.33
C GLY A 144 -16.64 2.65 2.95
N TYR A 145 -15.46 2.37 2.40
CA TYR A 145 -14.49 3.40 2.01
C TYR A 145 -14.63 3.90 0.56
N ALA A 146 -15.55 3.32 -0.20
CA ALA A 146 -15.86 3.78 -1.56
C ALA A 146 -16.83 4.97 -1.54
N LYS A 147 -16.76 5.83 -2.56
CA LYS A 147 -17.79 6.85 -2.80
C LYS A 147 -19.15 6.19 -3.03
N THR A 148 -20.18 6.74 -2.41
CA THR A 148 -21.58 6.39 -2.74
C THR A 148 -21.87 6.90 -4.15
N GLN A 149 -22.27 6.01 -5.06
CA GLN A 149 -22.74 6.38 -6.40
C GLN A 149 -24.13 7.00 -6.37
#